data_AF-A0A2J8WHT0-F1
#
_entry.id   AF-A0A2J8WHT0-F1
#
_cell.length_a   1.000
_cell.length_b   1.000
_cell.length_c   1.000
_cell.angle_alpha   90.00
_cell.angle_beta   90.00
_cell.angle_gamma   90.00
#
_symmetry.space_group_name_H-M   'P 1'
#
loop_
_entity.id
_entity.type
_entity.pdbx_description
1 polymer ?
#
loop_
_entity_poly.entity_id
_entity_poly.type
_entity_poly.pdbx_seq_one_letter_code
_entity_poly.pdbx_strand_id
1 'polypeptide(L)' 'MSGGSADYNREHGGPEGMDPDGVIESNWNEIVDNFDDMNLKESLLRGIYAYGFEKPS' A
#
# COMPACT_ATOMS: atom_id res chain seq x y z
N MET A 1 10.50 -21.33 40.45
CA MET A 1 10.29 -19.92 40.03
C MET A 1 10.12 -19.94 38.53
N SER A 2 8.88 -19.79 38.05
CA SER A 2 8.53 -19.93 36.64
C SER A 2 9.15 -18.78 35.85
N GLY A 3 9.99 -19.11 34.86
CA GLY A 3 10.52 -18.14 33.91
C GLY A 3 9.40 -17.67 33.00
N GLY A 4 8.78 -16.55 33.36
CA GLY A 4 7.87 -15.82 32.49
C GLY A 4 8.66 -15.17 31.37
N SER A 5 8.54 -15.74 30.18
CA SER A 5 9.01 -15.22 28.91
C SER A 5 8.48 -13.81 28.67
N ALA A 6 9.31 -12.81 28.99
CA ALA A 6 9.64 -11.71 28.09
C ALA A 6 8.52 -11.29 27.11
N ASP A 7 7.58 -10.49 27.60
CA ASP A 7 6.64 -9.71 26.79
C ASP A 7 7.40 -8.58 26.06
N TYR A 8 8.12 -8.92 25.00
CA TYR A 8 8.65 -7.94 24.04
C TYR A 8 7.63 -7.82 22.88
N ASN A 9 7.22 -6.59 22.56
CA ASN A 9 6.45 -6.18 21.36
C ASN A 9 4.92 -6.33 21.36
N ARG A 10 4.19 -5.50 22.12
CA ARG A 10 2.77 -5.19 21.80
C ARG A 10 2.42 -3.70 21.91
N GLU A 11 3.38 -2.80 21.64
CA GLU A 11 3.14 -1.34 21.64
C GLU A 11 3.23 -0.70 20.26
N HIS A 12 2.97 -1.45 19.19
CA HIS A 12 2.58 -0.86 17.91
C HIS A 12 1.10 -1.15 17.67
N GLY A 13 0.27 -0.57 18.53
CA GLY A 13 -1.17 -0.61 18.38
C GLY A 13 -1.57 0.08 17.10
N GLY A 14 -2.02 -0.70 16.12
CA GLY A 14 -2.80 -0.18 15.00
C GLY A 14 -4.03 0.59 15.51
N PRO A 15 -4.75 1.29 14.62
CA PRO A 15 -5.95 2.02 15.00
C PRO A 15 -6.89 1.15 15.84
N GLU A 16 -7.53 1.73 16.87
CA GLU A 16 -8.44 1.02 17.77
C GLU A 16 -9.49 0.24 16.96
N GLY A 17 -9.55 -1.08 17.18
CA GLY A 17 -10.47 -1.98 16.48
C GLY A 17 -9.87 -2.73 15.27
N MET A 18 -8.59 -2.52 14.94
CA MET A 18 -7.91 -3.30 13.90
C MET A 18 -7.19 -4.51 14.51
N ASP A 19 -7.45 -5.71 13.98
CA ASP A 19 -6.67 -6.91 14.28
C ASP A 19 -5.26 -6.76 13.67
N PRO A 20 -4.17 -6.85 14.45
CA PRO A 20 -2.80 -6.75 13.94
C PRO A 20 -2.45 -7.82 12.90
N ASP A 21 -3.11 -8.98 12.95
CA ASP A 21 -2.96 -10.07 11.97
C ASP A 21 -4.11 -10.08 10.93
N GLY A 22 -5.01 -9.09 10.99
CA GLY A 22 -6.18 -8.99 10.12
C GLY A 22 -5.80 -8.65 8.67
N VAL A 23 -6.55 -9.22 7.72
CA VAL A 23 -6.42 -8.88 6.29
C VAL A 23 -7.29 -7.66 6.00
N ILE A 24 -6.72 -6.65 5.35
CA ILE A 24 -7.48 -5.50 4.86
C ILE A 24 -8.18 -5.90 3.56
N GLU A 25 -9.50 -5.75 3.53
CA GLU A 25 -10.30 -5.93 2.32
C GLU A 25 -10.41 -4.62 1.54
N SER A 26 -10.16 -4.67 0.24
CA SER A 26 -10.33 -3.51 -0.64
C SER A 26 -11.82 -3.21 -0.83
N ASN A 27 -12.20 -1.95 -0.65
CA ASN A 27 -13.55 -1.47 -0.95
C ASN A 27 -13.69 -0.89 -2.38
N TRP A 28 -12.63 -0.96 -3.18
CA TRP A 28 -12.53 -0.41 -4.53
C TRP A 28 -11.82 -1.41 -5.44
N ASN A 29 -12.28 -1.51 -6.69
CA ASN A 29 -11.85 -2.54 -7.64
C ASN A 29 -11.47 -1.99 -9.02
N GLU A 30 -11.43 -0.66 -9.21
CA GLU A 30 -11.01 -0.09 -10.48
C GLU A 30 -9.50 -0.24 -10.66
N ILE A 31 -9.09 -0.69 -11.84
CA ILE A 31 -7.70 -0.86 -12.23
C ILE A 31 -7.51 -0.15 -13.56
N VAL A 32 -6.44 0.61 -13.68
CA VAL A 32 -6.00 1.24 -14.93
C VAL A 32 -4.66 0.63 -15.31
N ASP A 33 -4.58 0.02 -16.50
CA ASP A 33 -3.43 -0.73 -16.99
C ASP A 33 -2.50 0.10 -17.89
N ASN A 34 -2.89 1.34 -18.22
CA ASN A 34 -2.08 2.29 -18.98
C ASN A 34 -2.08 3.69 -18.33
N PHE A 35 -0.91 4.34 -18.27
CA PHE A 35 -0.79 5.73 -17.82
C PHE A 35 -1.56 6.74 -18.69
N ASP A 36 -1.79 6.42 -19.96
CA ASP A 36 -2.55 7.27 -20.89
C ASP A 36 -4.01 7.43 -20.45
N ASP A 37 -4.58 6.40 -19.80
CA ASP A 37 -5.99 6.36 -19.38
C ASP A 37 -6.23 7.00 -18.00
N MET A 38 -5.16 7.43 -17.31
CA MET A 38 -5.25 8.08 -16.00
C MET A 38 -5.61 9.59 -16.08
N ASN A 39 -5.90 10.11 -17.28
CA ASN A 39 -6.26 11.51 -17.52
C ASN A 39 -5.21 12.51 -16.96
N LEU A 40 -3.92 12.17 -17.11
CA LEU A 40 -2.80 12.97 -16.62
C LEU A 40 -2.47 14.13 -17.55
N LYS A 41 -1.82 15.16 -17.01
CA LYS A 41 -1.22 16.22 -17.85
C LYS A 41 -0.09 15.64 -18.69
N GLU A 42 -0.01 16.07 -19.94
CA GLU A 42 1.00 15.61 -20.91
C GLU A 42 2.44 15.72 -20.39
N SER A 43 2.79 16.80 -19.69
CA SER A 43 4.12 17.00 -19.13
C SER A 43 4.50 15.95 -18.07
N LEU A 44 3.51 15.50 -17.28
CA LEU A 44 3.70 14.46 -16.27
C LEU A 44 3.79 13.07 -16.93
N LEU A 45 2.85 12.77 -17.84
CA LEU A 45 2.83 11.52 -18.60
C LEU A 45 4.17 11.28 -19.32
N ARG A 46 4.69 12.32 -19.98
CA ARG A 46 6.01 12.27 -20.62
C ARG A 46 7.14 12.05 -19.61
N GLY A 47 7.05 12.67 -18.43
CA GLY A 47 8.03 12.48 -17.36
C GLY A 47 8.08 11.04 -16.85
N ILE A 48 6.92 10.39 -16.72
CA ILE A 48 6.79 8.98 -16.29
C ILE A 48 7.49 8.06 -17.29
N TYR A 49 7.18 8.19 -18.58
CA TYR A 49 7.83 7.39 -19.62
C TYR A 49 9.33 7.71 -19.76
N ALA A 50 9.74 8.98 -19.65
CA ALA A 50 11.14 9.37 -19.71
C ALA A 50 11.98 8.84 -18.54
N TYR A 51 11.34 8.61 -17.38
CA TYR A 51 11.99 7.98 -16.23
C TYR A 51 12.16 6.46 -16.42
N GLY A 52 11.41 5.85 -17.34
CA GLY A 52 11.47 4.42 -17.66
C GLY A 52 10.31 3.59 -17.12
N PHE A 53 9.24 4.22 -16.63
CA PHE A 53 8.01 3.50 -16.32
C PHE A 53 7.20 3.26 -17.60
N GLU A 54 7.03 2.00 -17.98
CA GLU A 54 6.30 1.61 -19.19
C GLU A 54 4.83 1.26 -18.92
N LYS A 55 4.53 0.78 -17.72
CA LYS A 55 3.18 0.40 -17.28
C LYS A 55 2.99 0.65 -15.78
N PRO A 56 1.74 0.84 -15.32
CA PRO A 56 1.41 0.73 -13.90
C PRO A 56 1.89 -0.62 -13.33
N SER A 57 2.37 -0.60 -12.08
CA SER A 57 2.98 -1.76 -11.40
C SER A 57 2.02 -2.89 -11.13
#